data_AF-A0A5P9NLI0-F1
#
_entry.id   AF-A0A5P9NLI0-F1
#
_cell.length_a   1.000
_cell.length_b   1.000
_cell.length_c   1.000
_cell.angle_alpha   90.00
_cell.angle_beta   90.00
_cell.angle_gamma   90.00
#
_symmetry.space_group_name_H-M   'P 1'
#
loop_
_entity.id
_entity.type
_entity.pdbx_description
1 polymer ?
#
loop_
_entity_poly.entity_id
_entity_poly.type
_entity_poly.pdbx_seq_one_letter_code
_entity_poly.pdbx_strand_id
1 'polypeptide(L)'
;MRALLAILAVTLSMSVSAEDNKFCAWAQGVIAETSLEPAVSLYEDYDAFVESKPFDDPFTVHQYFSSHLAGEGSGPTVVSCKMRTPEQINRAHVEEGSETRAAGTESSCDEIHRQMLDKAYANLGDSTPVIPRASWTVTEEEVTYMGPSWLEPWPFTPVEHSRGRFTLLTRALYAPNAWWIPMPERFLGNYYCHLVAPSYLDQLIRGRAAP
;
A
#
# COMPACT_ATOMS: atom_id res chain seq x y z
N MET A 1 -24.19 50.27 14.89
CA MET A 1 -23.63 49.29 13.93
C MET A 1 -23.02 48.15 14.71
N ARG A 2 -23.66 46.98 14.73
CA ARG A 2 -23.14 45.75 15.36
C ARG A 2 -22.28 45.03 14.33
N ALA A 3 -20.99 44.90 14.58
CA ALA A 3 -20.10 44.09 13.76
C ALA A 3 -20.41 42.60 14.03
N LEU A 4 -20.90 41.88 13.01
CA LEU A 4 -20.93 40.43 13.02
C LEU A 4 -19.49 39.92 12.89
N LEU A 5 -19.01 39.21 13.92
CA LEU A 5 -17.80 38.41 13.84
C LEU A 5 -18.14 37.15 13.02
N ALA A 6 -17.62 37.04 11.80
CA ALA A 6 -17.66 35.81 11.04
C ALA A 6 -16.63 34.83 11.64
N ILE A 7 -17.11 33.74 12.22
CA ILE A 7 -16.26 32.64 12.67
C ILE A 7 -15.82 31.89 11.41
N LEU A 8 -14.54 32.03 11.03
CA LEU A 8 -13.91 31.15 10.06
C LEU A 8 -13.92 29.73 10.64
N ALA A 9 -14.66 28.81 10.00
CA ALA A 9 -14.51 27.39 10.25
C ALA A 9 -13.13 26.96 9.73
N VAL A 10 -12.21 26.69 10.65
CA VAL A 10 -10.96 25.99 10.34
C VAL A 10 -11.35 24.55 10.01
N THR A 11 -11.22 24.16 8.74
CA THR A 11 -11.29 22.76 8.32
C THR A 11 -10.11 22.01 8.93
N LEU A 12 -10.41 21.10 9.85
CA LEU A 12 -9.44 20.17 10.44
C LEU A 12 -9.09 19.14 9.36
N SER A 13 -7.97 19.31 8.66
CA SER A 13 -7.42 18.25 7.80
C SER A 13 -6.97 17.09 8.67
N MET A 14 -7.71 15.98 8.63
CA MET A 14 -7.33 14.72 9.28
C MET A 14 -6.01 14.23 8.68
N SER A 15 -5.03 14.02 9.56
CA SER A 15 -3.63 13.79 9.19
C SER A 15 -3.42 12.30 8.94
N VAL A 16 -3.04 11.93 7.72
CA VAL A 16 -2.34 10.66 7.47
C VAL A 16 -1.15 10.62 8.43
N SER A 17 -1.00 9.54 9.21
CA SER A 17 0.06 9.49 10.21
C SER A 17 1.44 9.48 9.53
N ALA A 18 2.47 9.96 10.22
CA ALA A 18 3.84 9.90 9.69
C ALA A 18 4.28 8.45 9.41
N GLU A 19 3.70 7.48 10.12
CA GLU A 19 3.91 6.04 9.90
C GLU A 19 3.20 5.56 8.62
N ASP A 20 1.97 6.02 8.37
CA ASP A 20 1.25 5.74 7.13
C ASP A 20 2.02 6.28 5.91
N ASN A 21 2.68 7.45 6.01
CA ASN A 21 3.48 8.04 4.93
C ASN A 21 4.72 7.21 4.54
N LYS A 22 5.12 6.23 5.35
CA LYS A 22 6.23 5.31 5.07
C LYS A 22 5.76 3.88 4.81
N PHE A 23 4.46 3.65 4.68
CA PHE A 23 3.89 2.33 4.55
C PHE A 23 4.50 1.54 3.37
N CYS A 24 4.65 2.17 2.20
CA CYS A 24 5.20 1.46 1.04
C CYS A 24 6.69 1.11 1.17
N ALA A 25 7.45 1.77 2.04
CA ALA A 25 8.81 1.33 2.36
C ALA A 25 8.80 0.05 3.21
N TRP A 26 7.90 -0.05 4.18
CA TRP A 26 7.70 -1.30 4.91
C TRP A 26 7.21 -2.42 3.99
N ALA A 27 6.23 -2.13 3.12
CA ALA A 27 5.72 -3.08 2.14
C ALA A 27 6.82 -3.59 1.19
N GLN A 28 7.75 -2.72 0.77
CA GLN A 28 8.92 -3.11 -0.03
C GLN A 28 9.79 -4.15 0.67
N GLY A 29 10.01 -3.97 1.99
CA GLY A 29 10.75 -4.93 2.81
C GLY A 29 10.07 -6.30 2.87
N VAL A 30 8.73 -6.35 2.84
CA VAL A 30 7.97 -7.61 2.78
C VAL A 30 8.06 -8.25 1.40
N ILE A 31 7.82 -7.49 0.32
CA ILE A 31 7.81 -8.03 -1.05
C ILE A 31 9.16 -8.61 -1.45
N ALA A 32 10.25 -7.91 -1.10
CA ALA A 32 11.58 -8.30 -1.57
C ALA A 32 12.44 -8.96 -0.49
N GLU A 33 11.92 -9.18 0.72
CA GLU A 33 12.69 -9.68 1.86
C GLU A 33 14.03 -8.93 1.98
N THR A 34 13.97 -7.61 2.07
CA THR A 34 15.14 -6.73 2.06
C THR A 34 15.17 -5.84 3.30
N SER A 35 16.39 -5.57 3.79
CA SER A 35 16.66 -4.56 4.82
C SER A 35 17.01 -3.19 4.24
N LEU A 36 17.06 -3.05 2.91
CA LEU A 36 17.23 -1.74 2.28
C LEU A 36 15.98 -0.91 2.50
N GLU A 37 16.13 0.26 3.10
CA GLU A 37 15.03 1.19 3.34
C GLU A 37 14.92 2.17 2.17
N PRO A 38 13.91 2.06 1.30
CA PRO A 38 13.74 3.03 0.21
C PRO A 38 13.24 4.38 0.75
N ALA A 39 13.59 5.45 0.04
CA ALA A 39 12.84 6.69 0.16
C ALA A 39 11.40 6.49 -0.36
N VAL A 40 10.43 7.17 0.25
CA VAL A 40 9.03 7.14 -0.21
C VAL A 40 8.70 8.46 -0.88
N SER A 41 8.34 8.40 -2.16
CA SER A 41 7.69 9.51 -2.86
C SER A 41 6.17 9.40 -2.68
N LEU A 42 5.61 10.32 -1.90
CA LEU A 42 4.16 10.43 -1.68
C LEU A 42 3.53 11.32 -2.74
N TYR A 43 2.44 10.83 -3.35
CA TYR A 43 1.68 11.54 -4.36
C TYR A 43 0.32 11.99 -3.80
N GLU A 44 -0.08 13.20 -4.15
CA GLU A 44 -1.45 13.71 -3.94
C GLU A 44 -2.27 13.68 -5.22
N ASP A 45 -1.60 13.74 -6.37
CA ASP A 45 -2.20 13.72 -7.70
C ASP A 45 -2.17 12.31 -8.29
N TYR A 46 -3.32 11.85 -8.76
CA TYR A 46 -3.48 10.50 -9.31
C TYR A 46 -2.69 10.33 -10.62
N ASP A 47 -2.74 11.30 -11.52
CA ASP A 47 -2.10 11.18 -12.83
C ASP A 47 -0.56 11.15 -12.69
N ALA A 48 -0.01 12.00 -11.82
CA ALA A 48 1.39 11.96 -11.45
C ALA A 48 1.80 10.61 -10.84
N PHE A 49 0.95 10.02 -10.00
CA PHE A 49 1.17 8.67 -9.48
C PHE A 49 1.11 7.63 -10.60
N VAL A 50 0.14 7.69 -11.52
CA VAL A 50 0.01 6.75 -12.64
C VAL A 50 1.28 6.72 -13.49
N GLU A 51 1.84 7.88 -13.82
CA GLU A 51 3.03 8.01 -14.67
C GLU A 51 4.33 7.56 -13.98
N SER A 52 4.39 7.64 -12.65
CA SER A 52 5.59 7.36 -11.84
C SER A 52 6.04 5.89 -11.90
N LYS A 53 7.33 5.67 -11.60
CA LYS A 53 7.96 4.34 -11.50
C LYS A 53 9.05 4.37 -10.45
N PRO A 54 9.25 3.29 -9.67
CA PRO A 54 10.33 3.20 -8.68
C PRO A 54 11.71 3.47 -9.30
N PHE A 55 12.62 4.00 -8.48
CA PHE A 55 14.01 4.24 -8.86
C PHE A 55 14.93 3.34 -8.07
N ASP A 56 16.01 2.90 -8.71
CA ASP A 56 17.02 2.05 -8.07
C ASP A 56 18.13 2.86 -7.40
N ASP A 57 18.45 4.04 -7.94
CA ASP A 57 19.45 4.96 -7.36
C ASP A 57 18.99 6.43 -7.53
N PRO A 58 18.64 7.15 -6.44
CA PRO A 58 18.46 6.62 -5.09
C PRO A 58 17.29 5.63 -5.01
N PHE A 59 17.41 4.60 -4.18
CA PHE A 59 16.36 3.58 -4.01
C PHE A 59 15.06 4.21 -3.50
N THR A 60 14.05 4.29 -4.36
CA THR A 60 12.81 5.04 -4.12
C THR A 60 11.59 4.25 -4.55
N VAL A 61 10.61 4.15 -3.65
CA VAL A 61 9.29 3.58 -3.90
C VAL A 61 8.22 4.67 -3.88
N HIS A 62 7.08 4.39 -4.51
CA HIS A 62 6.01 5.40 -4.65
C HIS A 62 4.77 4.98 -3.88
N GLN A 63 4.13 5.96 -3.25
CA GLN A 63 2.93 5.77 -2.45
C GLN A 63 1.84 6.74 -2.88
N TYR A 64 0.61 6.25 -2.97
CA TYR A 64 -0.57 7.06 -3.23
C TYR A 64 -1.76 6.57 -2.41
N PHE A 65 -2.45 7.50 -1.77
CA PHE A 65 -3.67 7.23 -1.00
C PHE A 65 -4.91 7.62 -1.82
N SER A 66 -5.92 6.76 -1.83
CA SER A 66 -7.15 7.01 -2.58
C SER A 66 -8.40 6.57 -1.83
N SER A 67 -9.57 6.82 -2.44
CA SER A 67 -10.89 6.43 -1.93
C SER A 67 -11.14 6.95 -0.51
N HIS A 68 -11.45 8.25 -0.37
CA HIS A 68 -11.55 8.87 0.95
C HIS A 68 -12.97 8.74 1.53
N LEU A 69 -13.08 8.26 2.77
CA LEU A 69 -14.31 8.34 3.55
C LEU A 69 -14.60 9.79 3.94
N ALA A 70 -15.88 10.16 3.92
CA ALA A 70 -16.36 11.41 4.48
C ALA A 70 -16.94 11.18 5.88
N GLY A 71 -16.72 12.12 6.80
CA GLY A 71 -17.31 12.10 8.15
C GLY A 71 -16.38 11.58 9.26
N GLU A 72 -16.97 11.07 10.33
CA GLU A 72 -16.23 10.44 11.42
C GLU A 72 -15.56 9.15 10.92
N GLY A 73 -14.26 9.00 11.17
CA GLY A 73 -13.44 7.99 10.52
C GLY A 73 -13.02 8.34 9.08
N SER A 74 -12.98 9.62 8.74
CA SER A 74 -12.49 10.12 7.46
C SER A 74 -11.00 9.83 7.25
N GLY A 75 -10.66 9.56 5.99
CA GLY A 75 -9.31 9.18 5.58
C GLY A 75 -9.35 8.29 4.33
N PRO A 76 -8.20 8.01 3.73
CA PRO A 76 -8.13 7.11 2.59
C PRO A 76 -8.45 5.67 3.01
N THR A 77 -9.19 4.95 2.18
CA THR A 77 -9.43 3.52 2.39
C THR A 77 -8.42 2.66 1.65
N VAL A 78 -7.74 3.20 0.64
CA VAL A 78 -6.77 2.49 -0.20
C VAL A 78 -5.40 3.13 -0.09
N VAL A 79 -4.36 2.30 -0.01
CA VAL A 79 -2.98 2.68 -0.29
C VAL A 79 -2.46 1.90 -1.49
N SER A 80 -1.80 2.62 -2.39
CA SER A 80 -1.20 2.07 -3.61
C SER A 80 0.31 2.22 -3.53
N CYS A 81 1.02 1.09 -3.64
CA CYS A 81 2.47 1.04 -3.56
C CYS A 81 3.06 0.63 -4.91
N LYS A 82 4.03 1.38 -5.41
CA LYS A 82 4.90 0.94 -6.52
C LYS A 82 6.28 0.61 -5.97
N MET A 83 6.66 -0.66 -6.04
CA MET A 83 7.88 -1.21 -5.44
C MET A 83 8.70 -1.98 -6.47
N ARG A 84 9.89 -2.43 -6.07
CA ARG A 84 10.80 -3.26 -6.84
C ARG A 84 10.72 -4.73 -6.42
N THR A 85 10.91 -5.60 -7.41
CA THR A 85 11.15 -7.04 -7.19
C THR A 85 12.50 -7.27 -6.49
N PRO A 86 12.68 -8.38 -5.76
CA PRO A 86 13.99 -8.74 -5.19
C PRO A 86 15.07 -8.93 -6.27
N GLU A 87 14.71 -9.44 -7.45
CA GLU A 87 15.64 -9.58 -8.57
C GLU A 87 16.20 -8.23 -9.01
N GLN A 88 15.33 -7.22 -9.16
CA GLN A 88 15.72 -5.86 -9.52
C GLN A 88 16.62 -5.21 -8.47
N ILE A 89 16.30 -5.42 -7.19
CA ILE A 89 17.09 -4.90 -6.07
C ILE A 89 18.48 -5.53 -6.08
N ASN A 90 18.58 -6.85 -6.23
CA ASN A 90 19.87 -7.52 -6.33
C ASN A 90 20.66 -7.04 -7.54
N ARG A 91 20.04 -6.87 -8.71
CA ARG A 91 20.72 -6.32 -9.90
C ARG A 91 21.28 -4.92 -9.67
N ALA A 92 20.55 -4.07 -8.95
CA ALA A 92 20.93 -2.66 -8.76
C ALA A 92 21.94 -2.44 -7.63
N HIS A 93 21.90 -3.26 -6.58
CA HIS A 93 22.62 -3.00 -5.33
C HIS A 93 23.71 -4.02 -5.00
N VAL A 94 23.91 -5.04 -5.85
CA VAL A 94 24.91 -6.07 -5.65
C VAL A 94 25.84 -6.13 -6.86
N GLU A 95 27.15 -6.20 -6.62
CA GLU A 95 28.13 -6.40 -7.67
C GLU A 95 27.93 -7.75 -8.36
N GLU A 96 28.06 -7.75 -9.69
CA GLU A 96 27.93 -8.98 -10.49
C GLU A 96 28.93 -10.05 -10.02
N GLY A 97 28.41 -11.24 -9.71
CA GLY A 97 29.22 -12.36 -9.20
C GLY A 97 29.41 -12.39 -7.68
N SER A 98 28.84 -11.45 -6.92
CA SER A 98 28.85 -11.53 -5.45
C SER A 98 27.98 -12.67 -4.92
N GLU A 99 28.42 -13.30 -3.83
CA GLU A 99 27.61 -14.26 -3.07
C GLU A 99 26.62 -13.58 -2.12
N THR A 100 26.78 -12.28 -1.85
CA THR A 100 25.88 -11.52 -0.99
C THR A 100 24.63 -11.09 -1.76
N ARG A 101 23.46 -11.11 -1.13
CA ARG A 101 22.22 -10.58 -1.71
C ARG A 101 21.71 -9.42 -0.88
N ALA A 102 21.18 -8.40 -1.56
CA ALA A 102 20.50 -7.26 -0.93
C ALA A 102 19.02 -7.55 -0.67
N ALA A 103 18.43 -8.51 -1.40
CA ALA A 103 17.04 -8.92 -1.30
C ALA A 103 16.91 -10.45 -1.37
N GLY A 104 15.96 -11.00 -0.62
CA GLY A 104 15.69 -12.44 -0.49
C GLY A 104 14.65 -12.95 -1.50
N THR A 105 13.68 -13.71 -0.99
CA THR A 105 12.61 -14.35 -1.78
C THR A 105 11.48 -13.37 -2.06
N GLU A 106 10.91 -13.45 -3.25
CA GLU A 106 9.73 -12.65 -3.60
C GLU A 106 8.49 -13.12 -2.81
N SER A 107 7.78 -12.15 -2.24
CA SER A 107 6.51 -12.32 -1.54
C SER A 107 5.36 -11.70 -2.34
N SER A 108 4.17 -11.60 -1.74
CA SER A 108 2.94 -11.15 -2.42
C SER A 108 2.23 -9.99 -1.70
N CYS A 109 1.34 -9.29 -2.41
CA CYS A 109 0.53 -8.22 -1.84
C CYS A 109 -0.42 -8.75 -0.75
N ASP A 110 -0.94 -9.96 -0.88
CA ASP A 110 -1.77 -10.58 0.16
C ASP A 110 -0.97 -10.94 1.41
N GLU A 111 0.33 -11.25 1.30
CA GLU A 111 1.19 -11.42 2.47
C GLU A 111 1.37 -10.12 3.25
N ILE A 112 1.49 -8.98 2.56
CA ILE A 112 1.45 -7.66 3.20
C ILE A 112 0.17 -7.52 4.02
N HIS A 113 -1.00 -7.87 3.48
CA HIS A 113 -2.27 -7.82 4.22
C HIS A 113 -2.32 -8.74 5.43
N ARG A 114 -1.78 -9.96 5.34
CA ARG A 114 -1.71 -10.86 6.50
C ARG A 114 -0.90 -10.22 7.63
N GLN A 115 0.28 -9.70 7.31
CA GLN A 115 1.13 -9.03 8.31
C GLN A 115 0.51 -7.74 8.84
N MET A 116 -0.14 -6.94 7.99
CA MET A 116 -0.87 -5.75 8.43
C MET A 116 -1.96 -6.10 9.43
N LEU A 117 -2.75 -7.13 9.14
CA LEU A 117 -3.82 -7.58 10.01
C LEU A 117 -3.28 -8.05 11.36
N ASP A 118 -2.25 -8.89 11.35
CA ASP A 118 -1.64 -9.40 12.58
C ASP A 118 -1.02 -8.26 13.42
N LYS A 119 -0.36 -7.29 12.79
CA LYS A 119 0.14 -6.08 13.45
C LYS A 119 -0.99 -5.22 14.04
N ALA A 120 -2.07 -5.00 13.28
CA ALA A 120 -3.20 -4.20 13.74
C ALA A 120 -3.83 -4.80 15.01
N TYR A 121 -4.00 -6.13 15.06
CA TYR A 121 -4.50 -6.80 16.27
C TYR A 121 -3.49 -6.80 17.41
N ALA A 122 -2.20 -6.97 17.13
CA ALA A 122 -1.16 -6.87 18.16
C ALA A 122 -1.11 -5.46 18.79
N ASN A 123 -1.41 -4.42 18.02
CA ASN A 123 -1.40 -3.02 18.45
C ASN A 123 -2.67 -2.57 19.19
N LEU A 124 -3.65 -3.46 19.41
CA LEU A 124 -4.84 -3.13 20.20
C LEU A 124 -4.54 -2.96 21.69
N GLY A 125 -3.48 -3.61 22.19
CA GLY A 125 -3.20 -3.70 23.63
C GLY A 125 -4.39 -4.34 24.35
N ASP A 126 -4.88 -3.67 25.40
CA ASP A 126 -6.06 -4.11 26.17
C ASP A 126 -7.41 -3.73 25.51
N SER A 127 -7.39 -3.08 24.34
CA SER A 127 -8.63 -2.69 23.65
C SER A 127 -9.32 -3.90 23.02
N THR A 128 -10.60 -4.11 23.33
CA THR A 128 -11.41 -5.13 22.66
C THR A 128 -11.72 -4.70 21.22
N PRO A 129 -11.39 -5.50 20.20
CA PRO A 129 -11.79 -5.21 18.82
C PRO A 129 -13.30 -5.37 18.64
N VAL A 130 -13.90 -4.49 17.83
CA VAL A 130 -15.31 -4.60 17.43
C VAL A 130 -15.48 -5.71 16.39
N ILE A 131 -14.54 -5.84 15.46
CA ILE A 131 -14.49 -6.94 14.50
C ILE A 131 -13.47 -7.97 15.02
N PRO A 132 -13.86 -9.23 15.31
CA PRO A 132 -12.91 -10.25 15.75
C PRO A 132 -11.94 -10.67 14.62
N ARG A 133 -10.70 -11.03 14.98
CA ARG A 133 -9.68 -11.53 14.01
C ARG A 133 -10.19 -12.70 13.16
N ALA A 134 -11.02 -13.57 13.74
CA ALA A 134 -11.61 -14.74 13.09
C ALA A 134 -12.66 -14.39 12.01
N SER A 135 -13.17 -13.16 11.99
CA SER A 135 -14.11 -12.68 10.97
C SER A 135 -13.42 -12.26 9.68
N TRP A 136 -12.10 -12.06 9.71
CA TRP A 136 -11.31 -11.63 8.57
C TRP A 136 -10.79 -12.80 7.75
N THR A 137 -10.79 -12.61 6.44
CA THR A 137 -10.14 -13.45 5.44
C THR A 137 -9.24 -12.56 4.59
N VAL A 138 -8.04 -13.03 4.26
CA VAL A 138 -7.18 -12.41 3.24
C VAL A 138 -7.22 -13.33 2.03
N THR A 139 -7.63 -12.82 0.86
CA THR A 139 -7.61 -13.60 -0.39
C THR A 139 -6.23 -13.57 -1.01
N GLU A 140 -5.95 -14.56 -1.86
CA GLU A 140 -4.83 -14.48 -2.79
C GLU A 140 -4.98 -13.25 -3.69
N GLU A 141 -3.86 -12.66 -4.09
CA GLU A 141 -3.84 -11.45 -4.89
C GLU A 141 -4.32 -11.65 -6.33
N GLU A 142 -5.03 -10.64 -6.84
CA GLU A 142 -5.34 -10.54 -8.25
C GLU A 142 -4.11 -10.01 -9.00
N VAL A 143 -3.29 -10.92 -9.58
CA VAL A 143 -2.09 -10.54 -10.33
C VAL A 143 -2.43 -10.08 -11.74
N THR A 144 -1.89 -8.92 -12.10
CA THR A 144 -1.89 -8.38 -13.46
C THR A 144 -0.46 -8.15 -13.94
N TYR A 145 -0.32 -8.00 -15.25
CA TYR A 145 0.97 -7.86 -15.92
C TYR A 145 1.11 -6.56 -16.73
N MET A 146 0.06 -5.74 -16.72
CA MET A 146 -0.03 -4.51 -17.50
C MET A 146 -0.55 -3.37 -16.64
N GLY A 147 0.08 -2.20 -16.76
CA GLY A 147 -0.28 -0.99 -16.01
C GLY A 147 -1.77 -0.64 -16.04
N PRO A 148 -2.42 -0.56 -17.21
CA PRO A 148 -3.85 -0.24 -17.28
C PRO A 148 -4.73 -1.26 -16.55
N SER A 149 -4.45 -2.56 -16.68
CA SER A 149 -5.20 -3.63 -15.99
C SER A 149 -5.02 -3.60 -14.48
N TRP A 150 -3.88 -3.09 -13.99
CA TRP A 150 -3.68 -2.89 -12.56
C TRP A 150 -4.52 -1.70 -12.03
N LEU A 151 -4.56 -0.60 -12.77
CA LEU A 151 -5.27 0.61 -12.37
C LEU A 151 -6.79 0.47 -12.45
N GLU A 152 -7.32 -0.28 -13.44
CA GLU A 152 -8.76 -0.38 -13.69
C GLU A 152 -9.36 -1.71 -13.20
N PRO A 153 -10.61 -1.71 -12.69
CA PRO A 153 -11.46 -0.55 -12.40
C PRO A 153 -10.93 0.29 -11.23
N TRP A 154 -11.22 1.60 -11.31
CA TRP A 154 -10.86 2.60 -10.31
C TRP A 154 -12.11 3.35 -9.81
N PRO A 155 -12.23 3.66 -8.50
CA PRO A 155 -11.32 3.29 -7.43
C PRO A 155 -11.34 1.80 -7.09
N PHE A 156 -10.20 1.31 -6.57
CA PHE A 156 -10.13 -0.03 -5.98
C PHE A 156 -10.93 -0.10 -4.68
N THR A 157 -11.59 -1.23 -4.42
CA THR A 157 -12.31 -1.52 -3.16
C THR A 157 -11.53 -2.58 -2.40
N PRO A 158 -10.82 -2.23 -1.31
CA PRO A 158 -9.87 -3.13 -0.66
C PRO A 158 -10.50 -4.06 0.38
N VAL A 159 -11.78 -3.84 0.72
CA VAL A 159 -12.52 -4.61 1.72
C VAL A 159 -13.89 -4.96 1.18
N GLU A 160 -14.25 -6.24 1.24
CA GLU A 160 -15.63 -6.69 1.05
C GLU A 160 -16.21 -7.18 2.38
N HIS A 161 -17.49 -6.88 2.62
CA HIS A 161 -18.21 -7.38 3.78
C HIS A 161 -19.46 -8.15 3.34
N SER A 162 -19.51 -9.44 3.68
CA SER A 162 -20.65 -10.31 3.36
C SER A 162 -20.88 -11.32 4.46
N ARG A 163 -22.14 -11.44 4.93
CA ARG A 163 -22.58 -12.44 5.92
C ARG A 163 -21.71 -12.46 7.20
N GLY A 164 -21.28 -11.28 7.68
CA GLY A 164 -20.46 -11.14 8.88
C GLY A 164 -18.99 -11.53 8.69
N ARG A 165 -18.54 -11.74 7.45
CA ARG A 165 -17.14 -11.97 7.07
C ARG A 165 -16.59 -10.75 6.34
N PHE A 166 -15.40 -10.35 6.73
CA PHE A 166 -14.64 -9.28 6.10
C PHE A 166 -13.54 -9.91 5.26
N THR A 167 -13.46 -9.55 3.99
CA THR A 167 -12.46 -10.05 3.06
C THR A 167 -11.57 -8.90 2.65
N LEU A 168 -10.27 -9.03 2.91
CA LEU A 168 -9.26 -8.12 2.38
C LEU A 168 -8.89 -8.56 0.96
N LEU A 169 -9.07 -7.63 0.02
CA LEU A 169 -8.75 -7.82 -1.38
C LEU A 169 -7.46 -7.10 -1.73
N THR A 170 -6.66 -7.72 -2.58
CA THR A 170 -5.44 -7.14 -3.14
C THR A 170 -5.44 -7.25 -4.65
N ARG A 171 -4.86 -6.24 -5.31
CA ARG A 171 -4.52 -6.30 -6.73
C ARG A 171 -3.04 -5.99 -6.92
N ALA A 172 -2.36 -6.86 -7.65
CA ALA A 172 -0.94 -6.77 -7.91
C ALA A 172 -0.66 -6.42 -9.37
N LEU A 173 0.43 -5.71 -9.62
CA LEU A 173 1.12 -5.70 -10.91
C LEU A 173 2.47 -6.34 -10.71
N TYR A 174 2.74 -7.40 -11.47
CA TYR A 174 4.04 -8.04 -11.50
C TYR A 174 4.71 -7.86 -12.87
N ALA A 175 5.89 -7.26 -12.87
CA ALA A 175 6.77 -7.17 -14.03
C ALA A 175 8.15 -7.73 -13.66
N PRO A 176 8.50 -8.97 -14.07
CA PRO A 176 9.82 -9.53 -13.86
C PRO A 176 10.91 -8.66 -14.48
N ASN A 177 12.11 -8.83 -13.97
CA ASN A 177 13.29 -8.13 -14.46
C ASN A 177 13.77 -8.71 -15.81
N ALA A 178 13.48 -9.98 -16.10
CA ALA A 178 13.65 -10.59 -17.41
C ALA A 178 12.29 -10.91 -18.06
N TRP A 179 12.05 -10.35 -19.24
CA TRP A 179 10.79 -10.54 -19.97
C TRP A 179 11.07 -10.91 -21.43
N TRP A 180 10.34 -11.88 -21.99
CA TRP A 180 10.49 -12.39 -23.36
C TRP A 180 10.13 -11.38 -24.46
N ILE A 181 9.18 -10.50 -24.19
CA ILE A 181 8.83 -9.31 -24.99
C ILE A 181 9.75 -8.14 -24.58
N PRO A 182 10.42 -7.47 -25.54
CA PRO A 182 11.23 -6.28 -25.25
C PRO A 182 10.41 -5.17 -24.58
N MET A 183 10.82 -4.78 -23.37
CA MET A 183 10.25 -3.64 -22.65
C MET A 183 11.37 -2.65 -22.30
N PRO A 184 11.10 -1.33 -22.28
CA PRO A 184 12.08 -0.37 -21.80
C PRO A 184 12.48 -0.70 -20.35
N GLU A 185 13.77 -0.56 -20.02
CA GLU A 185 14.33 -1.01 -18.74
C GLU A 185 13.58 -0.50 -17.51
N ARG A 186 13.07 0.73 -17.56
CA ARG A 186 12.27 1.33 -16.48
C ARG A 186 11.00 0.55 -16.11
N PHE A 187 10.50 -0.32 -17.00
CA PHE A 187 9.32 -1.15 -16.75
C PHE A 187 9.65 -2.52 -16.18
N LEU A 188 10.91 -2.93 -16.22
CA LEU A 188 11.36 -4.23 -15.70
C LEU A 188 11.50 -4.18 -14.18
N GLY A 189 11.27 -5.33 -13.54
CA GLY A 189 11.58 -5.54 -12.14
C GLY A 189 10.67 -4.82 -11.16
N ASN A 190 9.40 -4.64 -11.51
CA ASN A 190 8.43 -3.89 -10.72
C ASN A 190 7.39 -4.80 -10.07
N TYR A 191 7.00 -4.46 -8.84
CA TYR A 191 5.94 -5.14 -8.10
C TYR A 191 5.05 -4.09 -7.43
N TYR A 192 3.80 -3.93 -7.89
CA TYR A 192 2.90 -2.90 -7.38
C TYR A 192 1.71 -3.52 -6.67
N CYS A 193 1.20 -2.85 -5.63
CA CYS A 193 0.06 -3.33 -4.85
C CYS A 193 -1.00 -2.23 -4.70
N HIS A 194 -2.27 -2.60 -4.82
CA HIS A 194 -3.40 -1.90 -4.21
C HIS A 194 -3.83 -2.65 -2.94
N LEU A 195 -3.86 -1.94 -1.82
CA LEU A 195 -4.03 -2.50 -0.48
C LEU A 195 -5.03 -1.65 0.32
N VAL A 196 -5.64 -2.22 1.36
CA VAL A 196 -6.33 -1.44 2.40
C VAL A 196 -5.34 -0.46 3.05
N ALA A 197 -5.74 0.79 3.26
CA ALA A 197 -4.93 1.74 4.00
C ALA A 197 -4.82 1.30 5.48
N PRO A 198 -3.63 1.37 6.11
CA PRO A 198 -3.44 0.88 7.49
C PRO A 198 -4.35 1.56 8.51
N SER A 199 -4.46 2.89 8.42
CA SER A 199 -5.35 3.67 9.28
C SER A 199 -6.82 3.32 9.09
N TYR A 200 -7.25 2.98 7.87
CA TYR A 200 -8.62 2.52 7.64
C TYR A 200 -8.85 1.12 8.23
N LEU A 201 -7.89 0.20 8.10
CA LEU A 201 -7.98 -1.13 8.71
C LEU A 201 -8.09 -1.05 10.24
N ASP A 202 -7.26 -0.22 10.91
CA ASP A 202 -7.36 0.00 12.36
C ASP A 202 -8.74 0.54 12.75
N GLN A 203 -9.27 1.50 11.98
CA GLN A 203 -10.59 2.07 12.23
C GLN A 203 -11.71 1.04 12.07
N LEU A 204 -11.65 0.16 11.07
CA LEU A 204 -12.60 -0.95 10.91
C LEU A 204 -12.56 -1.88 12.11
N ILE A 205 -11.36 -2.33 12.51
CA ILE A 205 -11.18 -3.25 13.65
C ILE A 205 -11.75 -2.64 14.95
N ARG A 206 -11.60 -1.32 15.14
CA ARG A 206 -12.11 -0.58 16.29
C ARG A 206 -13.56 -0.11 16.15
N GLY A 207 -14.23 -0.38 15.03
CA GLY A 207 -15.61 0.05 14.78
C GLY A 207 -15.79 1.56 14.63
N ARG A 208 -14.74 2.28 14.23
CA ARG A 208 -14.74 3.73 13.96
C ARG A 208 -14.98 4.08 12.50
N ALA A 209 -14.95 3.07 11.62
CA ALA A 209 -15.32 3.18 10.22
C ALA A 209 -16.23 2.01 9.82
N ALA A 210 -17.00 2.20 8.75
CA ALA A 210 -17.81 1.15 8.12
C ALA A 210 -17.11 0.67 6.83
N PRO A 211 -17.22 -0.64 6.50
CA PRO A 211 -16.71 -1.21 5.25
C PRO A 211 -17.41 -0.65 4.01
#